data_AF-A0A967EJF9-F1
#
_entry.id   AF-A0A967EJF9-F1
#
_cell.length_a   1.000
_cell.length_b   1.000
_cell.length_c   1.000
_cell.angle_alpha   90.00
_cell.angle_beta   90.00
_cell.angle_gamma   90.00
#
_symmetry.space_group_name_H-M   'P 1'
#
loop_
_entity.id
_entity.type
_entity.pdbx_description
1 polymer ?
#
loop_
_entity_poly.entity_id
_entity_poly.type
_entity_poly.pdbx_seq_one_letter_code
_entity_poly.pdbx_strand_id
1 'polypeptide(L)'
;MYVKAEGDTVVRYPYSLSTLAQDHPQVSFPRAFSAEMLAGFGVYPVEEAPAPDHDPVTQNAVLRQAPERIAGAWTLYWDVTAKTKVEAQHYRDRTAAEQRAARDAALSACDWVIVKHLEAGSPVPDAWVEYRQALRDLPAQPGFPFTLTWPVEPE
;
A
#
# COMPACT_ATOMS: atom_id res chain seq x y z
N MET A 1 -15.06 -12.10 -3.94
CA MET A 1 -16.18 -11.28 -4.44
C MET A 1 -16.87 -12.06 -5.56
N TYR A 2 -18.14 -11.79 -5.89
CA TYR A 2 -18.81 -12.47 -7.01
C TYR A 2 -19.24 -11.48 -8.09
N VAL A 3 -19.40 -11.98 -9.31
CA VAL A 3 -19.99 -11.27 -10.44
C VAL A 3 -21.21 -12.03 -10.92
N LYS A 4 -22.28 -11.31 -11.25
CA LYS A 4 -23.38 -11.85 -12.04
C LYS A 4 -23.13 -11.51 -13.50
N ALA A 5 -23.14 -12.51 -14.36
CA ALA A 5 -22.84 -12.36 -15.77
C ALA A 5 -23.76 -13.22 -16.64
N GLU A 6 -24.03 -12.73 -17.84
CA GLU A 6 -24.74 -13.46 -18.89
C GLU A 6 -23.77 -13.68 -20.06
N GLY A 7 -23.28 -14.92 -20.18
CA GLY A 7 -22.20 -15.26 -21.12
C GLY A 7 -20.87 -14.63 -20.71
N ASP A 8 -20.41 -13.67 -21.51
CA ASP A 8 -19.17 -12.90 -21.28
C ASP A 8 -19.45 -11.45 -20.84
N THR A 9 -20.73 -11.09 -20.65
CA THR A 9 -21.14 -9.74 -20.26
C THR A 9 -21.40 -9.65 -18.76
N VAL A 10 -20.74 -8.71 -18.08
CA VAL A 10 -21.01 -8.39 -16.67
C VAL A 10 -22.38 -7.73 -16.57
N VAL A 11 -23.30 -8.37 -15.83
CA VAL A 11 -24.63 -7.83 -15.53
C VAL A 11 -24.59 -7.03 -14.24
N ARG A 12 -23.89 -7.55 -13.22
CA ARG A 12 -23.77 -6.87 -11.92
C ARG A 12 -22.49 -7.22 -11.19
N TYR A 13 -21.79 -6.17 -10.74
CA TYR A 13 -20.63 -6.24 -9.88
C TYR A 13 -20.56 -4.97 -9.00
N PRO A 14 -20.22 -5.06 -7.70
CA PRO A 14 -20.01 -6.29 -6.94
C PRO A 14 -21.33 -7.05 -6.72
N TYR A 15 -21.25 -8.37 -6.68
CA TYR A 15 -22.36 -9.27 -6.33
C TYR A 15 -22.01 -10.10 -5.10
N SER A 16 -23.04 -10.45 -4.33
CA SER A 16 -22.89 -11.23 -3.10
C SER A 16 -23.87 -12.39 -3.05
N LEU A 17 -23.54 -13.43 -2.29
CA LEU A 17 -24.41 -14.60 -2.14
C LEU A 17 -25.71 -14.27 -1.39
N SER A 18 -25.70 -13.25 -0.53
CA SER A 18 -26.93 -12.74 0.09
C SER A 18 -27.84 -12.07 -0.93
N THR A 19 -27.28 -11.32 -1.89
CA THR A 19 -28.05 -10.78 -3.03
C THR A 19 -28.62 -11.90 -3.89
N LEU A 20 -27.88 -13.00 -4.12
CA LEU A 20 -28.41 -14.17 -4.83
C LEU A 20 -29.65 -14.74 -4.14
N ALA A 21 -29.59 -14.93 -2.81
CA ALA A 21 -30.73 -15.45 -2.06
C ALA A 21 -31.95 -14.49 -2.09
N GLN A 22 -31.71 -13.18 -2.08
CA GLN A 22 -32.76 -12.15 -2.17
C GLN A 22 -33.42 -12.11 -3.55
N ASP A 23 -32.64 -12.23 -4.62
CA ASP A 23 -33.14 -12.23 -6.01
C ASP A 23 -33.96 -13.51 -6.32
N HIS A 24 -33.77 -14.57 -5.54
CA HIS A 24 -34.40 -15.88 -5.73
C HIS A 24 -35.11 -16.38 -4.46
N PRO A 25 -36.17 -15.70 -3.97
CA PRO A 25 -36.82 -16.03 -2.69
C PRO A 25 -37.57 -17.38 -2.70
N GLN A 26 -37.89 -17.92 -3.88
CA GLN A 26 -38.53 -19.22 -4.04
C GLN A 26 -37.54 -20.40 -4.09
N VAL A 27 -36.23 -20.11 -4.11
CA VAL A 27 -35.18 -21.12 -4.16
C VAL A 27 -34.62 -21.32 -2.76
N SER A 28 -34.68 -22.56 -2.26
CA SER A 28 -34.00 -22.93 -1.01
C SER A 28 -32.52 -23.16 -1.28
N PHE A 29 -31.69 -22.20 -0.90
CA PHE A 29 -30.25 -22.33 -1.06
C PHE A 29 -29.64 -23.22 0.04
N PRO A 30 -28.69 -24.10 -0.29
CA PRO A 30 -27.94 -24.88 0.68
C PRO A 30 -27.07 -23.98 1.56
N ARG A 31 -26.63 -24.51 2.72
CA ARG A 31 -25.69 -23.79 3.59
C ARG A 31 -24.31 -23.57 2.95
N ALA A 32 -23.91 -24.42 2.01
CA ALA A 32 -22.66 -24.31 1.28
C ALA A 32 -22.96 -24.18 -0.22
N PHE A 33 -22.36 -23.18 -0.87
CA PHE A 33 -22.53 -22.91 -2.30
C PHE A 33 -21.42 -23.60 -3.09
N SER A 34 -21.78 -24.44 -4.06
CA SER A 34 -20.83 -24.97 -5.04
C SER A 34 -20.69 -24.02 -6.23
N ALA A 35 -19.52 -23.99 -6.87
CA ALA A 35 -19.28 -23.15 -8.04
C ALA A 35 -20.22 -23.50 -9.21
N GLU A 36 -20.55 -24.78 -9.39
CA GLU A 36 -21.50 -25.25 -10.40
C GLU A 36 -22.92 -24.71 -10.16
N MET A 37 -23.38 -24.72 -8.91
CA MET A 37 -24.70 -24.17 -8.57
C MET A 37 -24.74 -22.67 -8.86
N LEU A 38 -23.72 -21.92 -8.44
CA LEU A 38 -23.63 -20.49 -8.68
C LEU A 38 -23.62 -20.17 -10.18
N ALA A 39 -22.87 -20.95 -10.96
CA ALA A 39 -22.83 -20.82 -12.42
C ALA A 39 -24.22 -21.02 -13.05
N GLY A 40 -25.07 -21.88 -12.48
CA GLY A 40 -26.46 -22.05 -12.89
C GLY A 40 -27.33 -20.79 -12.72
N PHE A 41 -26.96 -19.89 -11.80
CA PHE A 41 -27.58 -18.57 -11.63
C PHE A 41 -26.83 -17.44 -12.34
N GLY A 42 -25.84 -17.78 -13.19
CA GLY A 42 -24.94 -16.82 -13.83
C GLY A 42 -24.04 -16.09 -12.84
N VAL A 43 -23.80 -16.67 -11.66
CA VAL A 43 -22.95 -16.10 -10.61
C VAL A 43 -21.61 -16.81 -10.60
N TYR A 44 -20.53 -16.05 -10.66
CA TYR A 44 -19.18 -16.59 -10.73
C TYR A 44 -18.28 -15.93 -9.67
N PRO A 45 -17.35 -16.69 -9.07
CA PRO A 45 -16.33 -16.09 -8.21
C PRO A 45 -15.42 -15.20 -9.05
N VAL A 46 -15.03 -14.06 -8.47
CA VAL A 46 -14.07 -13.13 -9.07
C VAL A 46 -12.75 -13.23 -8.33
N GLU A 47 -11.70 -13.51 -9.07
CA GLU A 47 -10.32 -13.49 -8.60
C GLU A 47 -9.68 -12.14 -8.92
N GLU A 48 -8.84 -11.63 -8.04
CA GLU A 48 -8.11 -10.39 -8.28
C GLU A 48 -6.76 -10.70 -8.93
N ALA A 49 -6.44 -10.02 -10.03
CA ALA A 49 -5.14 -10.10 -10.66
C ALA A 49 -4.05 -9.55 -9.71
N PRO A 50 -2.79 -10.01 -9.84
CA PRO A 50 -1.69 -9.41 -9.09
C PRO A 50 -1.60 -7.92 -9.39
N ALA A 51 -1.32 -7.13 -8.35
CA ALA A 51 -1.11 -5.70 -8.49
C ALA A 51 0.05 -5.42 -9.46
N PRO A 52 -0.13 -4.54 -10.46
CA PRO A 52 0.92 -4.20 -11.41
C PRO A 52 2.03 -3.40 -10.72
N ASP A 53 3.23 -3.50 -11.28
CA ASP A 53 4.31 -2.59 -10.93
C ASP A 53 3.96 -1.15 -11.35
N HIS A 54 4.22 -0.19 -10.47
CA HIS A 54 3.92 1.22 -10.72
C HIS A 54 4.79 2.11 -9.84
N ASP A 55 4.98 3.36 -10.26
CA ASP A 55 5.66 4.38 -9.46
C ASP A 55 4.70 4.93 -8.38
N PRO A 56 4.91 4.65 -7.09
CA PRO A 56 4.01 5.09 -6.03
C PRO A 56 4.05 6.62 -5.82
N VAL A 57 5.03 7.33 -6.36
CA VAL A 57 5.13 8.79 -6.28
C VAL A 57 4.19 9.45 -7.27
N THR A 58 4.06 8.89 -8.47
CA THR A 58 3.38 9.53 -9.61
C THR A 58 2.13 8.78 -10.09
N GLN A 59 1.91 7.55 -9.65
CA GLN A 59 0.84 6.69 -10.14
C GLN A 59 -0.02 6.10 -9.01
N ASN A 60 -1.26 5.76 -9.35
CA ASN A 60 -2.20 5.00 -8.53
C ASN A 60 -2.47 3.67 -9.22
N ALA A 61 -2.40 2.56 -8.49
CA ALA A 61 -3.02 1.31 -8.91
C ALA A 61 -4.44 1.25 -8.36
N VAL A 62 -5.44 1.25 -9.26
CA VAL A 62 -6.87 1.26 -8.90
C VAL A 62 -7.53 0.02 -9.49
N LEU A 63 -8.31 -0.71 -8.69
CA LEU A 63 -9.12 -1.82 -9.20
C LEU A 63 -10.13 -1.32 -10.24
N ARG A 64 -10.27 -2.06 -11.34
CA ARG A 64 -11.29 -1.79 -12.36
C ARG A 64 -12.69 -1.85 -11.77
N GLN A 65 -13.63 -1.20 -12.45
CA GLN A 65 -15.03 -1.20 -12.03
C GLN A 65 -15.76 -2.52 -12.33
N ALA A 66 -15.22 -3.37 -13.21
CA ALA A 66 -15.79 -4.66 -13.56
C ALA A 66 -14.69 -5.68 -13.87
N PRO A 67 -14.89 -6.96 -13.51
CA PRO A 67 -13.98 -8.04 -13.91
C PRO A 67 -14.19 -8.44 -15.38
N GLU A 68 -13.18 -9.06 -15.97
CA GLU A 68 -13.21 -9.60 -17.33
C GLU A 68 -13.06 -11.12 -17.29
N ARG A 69 -13.70 -11.81 -18.24
CA ARG A 69 -13.63 -13.28 -18.32
C ARG A 69 -12.48 -13.70 -19.24
N ILE A 70 -11.46 -14.34 -18.67
CA ILE A 70 -10.27 -14.80 -19.40
C ILE A 70 -10.00 -16.25 -19.03
N ALA A 71 -9.80 -17.10 -20.05
CA ALA A 71 -9.54 -18.55 -19.89
C ALA A 71 -10.59 -19.28 -19.00
N GLY A 72 -11.84 -18.78 -18.98
CA GLY A 72 -12.93 -19.37 -18.19
C GLY A 72 -13.05 -18.84 -16.75
N ALA A 73 -12.11 -18.01 -16.28
CA ALA A 73 -12.14 -17.38 -14.96
C ALA A 73 -12.51 -15.89 -15.05
N TRP A 74 -13.27 -15.40 -14.07
CA TRP A 74 -13.56 -13.97 -13.95
C TRP A 74 -12.46 -13.31 -13.12
N THR A 75 -11.72 -12.40 -13.75
CA THR A 75 -10.56 -11.75 -13.14
C THR A 75 -10.76 -10.24 -13.08
N LEU A 76 -10.54 -9.66 -11.91
CA LEU A 76 -10.53 -8.22 -11.70
C LEU A 76 -9.12 -7.68 -11.85
N TYR A 77 -8.93 -6.74 -12.78
CA TYR A 77 -7.64 -6.12 -13.05
C TYR A 77 -7.48 -4.77 -12.37
N TRP A 78 -6.25 -4.28 -12.40
CA TRP A 78 -5.87 -2.96 -11.95
C TRP A 78 -5.63 -2.05 -13.16
N ASP A 79 -6.04 -0.79 -13.06
CA ASP A 79 -5.58 0.28 -13.94
C ASP A 79 -4.54 1.12 -13.21
N VAL A 80 -3.44 1.38 -13.90
CA VAL A 80 -2.41 2.33 -13.44
C VAL A 80 -2.78 3.70 -14.00
N THR A 81 -3.15 4.60 -13.11
CA THR A 81 -3.55 5.97 -13.45
C THR A 81 -2.55 6.97 -12.90
N ALA A 82 -2.36 8.11 -13.58
CA ALA A 82 -1.50 9.17 -13.08
C ALA A 82 -2.14 9.85 -11.85
N LYS A 83 -1.36 10.07 -10.79
CA LYS A 83 -1.77 10.92 -9.67
C LYS A 83 -1.92 12.36 -10.16
N THR A 84 -2.86 13.07 -9.54
CA THR A 84 -2.89 14.53 -9.63
C THR A 84 -1.65 15.14 -8.97
N LYS A 85 -1.31 16.37 -9.34
CA LYS A 85 -0.20 17.11 -8.70
C LYS A 85 -0.38 17.23 -7.18
N VAL A 86 -1.62 17.39 -6.72
CA VAL A 86 -1.96 17.53 -5.31
C VAL A 86 -1.74 16.20 -4.57
N GLU A 87 -2.19 15.08 -5.12
CA GLU A 87 -1.96 13.76 -4.52
C GLU A 87 -0.47 13.40 -4.47
N ALA A 88 0.27 13.66 -5.54
CA ALA A 88 1.72 13.45 -5.59
C ALA A 88 2.45 14.31 -4.53
N GLN A 89 2.02 15.57 -4.35
CA GLN A 89 2.57 16.46 -3.33
C GLN A 89 2.26 15.96 -1.91
N HIS A 90 1.01 15.59 -1.63
CA HIS A 90 0.64 15.03 -0.33
C HIS A 90 1.40 13.75 -0.01
N TYR A 91 1.59 12.88 -1.01
CA TYR A 91 2.39 11.67 -0.84
C TYR A 91 3.83 12.01 -0.46
N ARG A 92 4.45 12.94 -1.19
CA ARG A 92 5.80 13.43 -0.90
C ARG A 92 5.91 14.03 0.50
N ASP A 93 4.94 14.86 0.91
CA ASP A 93 4.96 15.52 2.20
C ASP A 93 4.82 14.53 3.36
N ARG A 94 3.94 13.53 3.21
CA ARG A 94 3.81 12.43 4.19
C ARG A 94 5.12 11.65 4.31
N THR A 95 5.71 11.23 3.20
CA THR A 95 6.99 10.50 3.23
C THR A 95 8.10 11.36 3.82
N ALA A 96 8.16 12.66 3.48
CA ALA A 96 9.12 13.59 4.09
C ALA A 96 8.93 13.73 5.61
N ALA A 97 7.69 13.76 6.09
CA ALA A 97 7.39 13.80 7.51
C ALA A 97 7.84 12.51 8.21
N GLU A 98 7.60 11.34 7.61
CA GLU A 98 8.06 10.04 8.12
C GLU A 98 9.58 9.98 8.24
N GLN A 99 10.31 10.41 7.21
CA GLN A 99 11.79 10.44 7.26
C GLN A 99 12.31 11.40 8.34
N ARG A 100 11.67 12.56 8.53
CA ARG A 100 12.04 13.51 9.60
C ARG A 100 11.75 12.94 10.99
N ALA A 101 10.62 12.26 11.17
CA ALA A 101 10.28 11.61 12.43
C ALA A 101 11.29 10.49 12.77
N ALA A 102 11.67 9.67 11.79
CA ALA A 102 12.72 8.66 11.96
C ALA A 102 14.07 9.29 12.35
N ARG A 103 14.42 10.42 11.73
CA ARG A 103 15.65 11.17 12.06
C ARG A 103 15.61 11.67 13.50
N ASP A 104 14.50 12.27 13.90
CA ASP A 104 14.34 12.82 15.25
C ASP A 104 14.38 11.71 16.30
N ALA A 105 13.83 10.53 16.00
CA ALA A 105 13.95 9.35 16.84
C ALA A 105 15.41 8.86 16.96
N ALA A 106 16.15 8.79 15.85
CA ALA A 106 17.56 8.39 15.86
C ALA A 106 18.46 9.40 16.61
N LEU A 107 18.18 10.70 16.48
CA LEU A 107 18.85 11.74 17.26
C LEU A 107 18.55 11.59 18.76
N SER A 108 17.29 11.37 19.12
CA SER A 108 16.91 11.18 20.52
C SER A 108 17.55 9.93 21.13
N ALA A 109 17.62 8.83 20.36
CA ALA A 109 18.22 7.57 20.81
C ALA A 109 19.70 7.70 21.19
N CYS A 110 20.43 8.68 20.64
CA CYS A 110 21.83 8.93 20.95
C CYS A 110 22.08 10.17 21.83
N ASP A 111 21.03 10.83 22.36
CA ASP A 111 21.20 11.97 23.25
C ASP A 111 21.92 11.60 24.56
N TRP A 112 21.77 10.36 25.04
CA TRP A 112 22.46 9.87 26.24
C TRP A 112 23.99 9.92 26.11
N VAL A 113 24.53 9.71 24.89
CA VAL A 113 25.98 9.77 24.64
C VAL A 113 26.49 11.18 24.89
N ILE A 114 25.76 12.18 24.39
CA ILE A 114 26.11 13.59 24.54
C ILE A 114 26.07 13.99 26.02
N VAL A 115 25.01 13.60 26.73
CA VAL A 115 24.86 13.87 28.17
C VAL A 115 26.00 13.24 28.96
N LYS A 116 26.31 11.95 28.72
CA LYS A 116 27.38 11.23 29.40
C LYS A 116 28.74 11.93 29.28
N HIS A 117 29.11 12.35 28.07
CA HIS A 117 30.41 13.00 27.83
C HIS A 117 30.47 14.40 28.44
N LEU A 118 29.37 15.16 28.36
CA LEU A 118 29.25 16.48 28.97
C LEU A 118 29.37 16.40 30.50
N GLU A 119 28.68 15.46 31.14
CA GLU A 119 28.77 15.24 32.60
C GLU A 119 30.17 14.81 33.04
N ALA A 120 30.86 14.00 32.23
CA ALA A 120 32.24 13.59 32.48
C ALA A 120 33.28 14.69 32.21
N GLY A 121 32.87 15.86 31.68
CA GLY A 121 33.79 16.93 31.28
C GLY A 121 34.72 16.53 30.13
N SER A 122 34.34 15.52 29.34
CA SER A 122 35.13 14.97 28.24
C SER A 122 34.52 15.36 26.89
N PRO A 123 35.32 15.49 25.82
CA PRO A 123 34.77 15.71 24.49
C PRO A 123 33.92 14.51 24.05
N VAL A 124 32.83 14.79 23.33
CA VAL A 124 32.05 13.76 22.63
C VAL A 124 32.93 13.15 21.53
N PRO A 125 32.94 11.82 21.34
CA PRO A 125 33.72 11.21 20.27
C PRO A 125 33.31 11.73 18.89
N ASP A 126 34.30 11.99 18.03
CA ASP A 126 34.07 12.56 16.69
C ASP A 126 33.08 11.74 15.86
N ALA A 127 33.13 10.40 15.95
CA ALA A 127 32.20 9.51 15.28
C ALA A 127 30.72 9.79 15.63
N TRP A 128 30.43 10.14 16.89
CA TRP A 128 29.07 10.49 17.33
C TRP A 128 28.65 11.89 16.86
N VAL A 129 29.61 12.83 16.77
CA VAL A 129 29.38 14.16 16.22
C VAL A 129 29.04 14.06 14.73
N GLU A 130 29.84 13.32 13.96
CA GLU A 130 29.65 13.08 12.53
C GLU A 130 28.34 12.35 12.25
N TYR A 131 28.03 11.28 12.98
CA TYR A 131 26.78 10.53 12.86
C TYR A 131 25.55 11.43 13.05
N ARG A 132 25.52 12.20 14.14
CA ARG A 132 24.39 13.10 14.45
C ARG A 132 24.28 14.24 13.43
N GLN A 133 25.40 14.71 12.87
CA GLN A 133 25.37 15.70 11.80
C GLN A 133 24.81 15.10 10.50
N ALA A 134 25.27 13.92 10.11
CA ALA A 134 24.76 13.20 8.94
C ALA A 134 23.25 12.92 9.04
N LEU A 135 22.73 12.60 10.24
CA LEU A 135 21.29 12.51 10.48
C LEU A 135 20.57 13.84 10.22
N ARG A 136 21.11 14.97 10.70
CA ARG A 136 20.52 16.30 10.46
C ARG A 136 20.52 16.70 9.00
N ASP A 137 21.51 16.24 8.24
CA ASP A 137 21.68 16.53 6.82
C ASP A 137 20.82 15.63 5.89
N LEU A 138 20.13 14.62 6.42
CA LEU A 138 19.22 13.75 5.65
C LEU A 138 18.23 14.53 4.74
N PRO A 139 17.55 15.60 5.21
CA PRO A 139 16.63 16.36 4.36
C PRO A 139 17.31 17.15 3.23
N ALA A 140 18.63 17.35 3.30
CA ALA A 140 19.41 18.05 2.28
C ALA A 140 19.98 17.08 1.23
N GLN A 141 19.89 15.76 1.44
CA GLN A 141 20.37 14.78 0.48
C GLN A 141 19.57 14.85 -0.84
N PRO A 142 20.25 14.68 -2.00
CA PRO A 142 19.55 14.57 -3.27
C PRO A 142 18.66 13.32 -3.26
N GLY A 143 17.41 13.47 -3.70
CA GLY A 143 16.44 12.38 -3.68
C GLY A 143 15.56 12.32 -2.43
N PHE A 144 15.78 13.19 -1.43
CA PHE A 144 14.85 13.33 -0.31
C PHE A 144 13.42 13.63 -0.79
N PRO A 145 12.39 12.89 -0.32
CA PRO A 145 12.41 11.92 0.80
C PRO A 145 12.46 10.43 0.38
N PHE A 146 12.63 10.12 -0.90
CA PHE A 146 12.44 8.76 -1.44
C PHE A 146 13.72 7.96 -1.55
N THR A 147 14.84 8.62 -1.83
CA THR A 147 16.15 7.97 -1.97
C THR A 147 17.12 8.66 -1.01
N LEU A 148 17.52 7.95 0.04
CA LEU A 148 18.34 8.46 1.13
C LEU A 148 19.36 7.41 1.56
N THR A 149 20.53 7.88 1.97
CA THR A 149 21.54 7.06 2.64
C THR A 149 21.58 7.45 4.11
N TRP A 150 21.10 6.54 4.96
CA TRP A 150 21.16 6.70 6.41
C TRP A 150 22.58 6.46 6.92
N PRO A 151 23.09 7.30 7.82
CA PRO A 151 24.39 7.05 8.43
C PRO A 151 24.30 5.80 9.33
N VAL A 152 25.42 5.09 9.46
CA VAL A 152 25.52 3.92 10.34
C VAL A 152 25.85 4.39 11.74
N GLU A 153 25.16 3.85 12.73
CA GLU A 153 25.41 4.15 14.13
C GLU A 153 26.82 3.69 14.54
N PRO A 154 27.61 4.55 15.23
CA PRO A 154 28.92 4.16 15.76
C PRO A 154 28.82 3.13 16.89
N GLU A 155 29.88 2.33 17.07
CA GLU A 155 30.06 1.43 18.23
C GLU A 155 30.50 2.16 19.51
#